data_AF-A0A4Y1ZM44-F1
#
_entry.id   AF-A0A4Y1ZM44-F1
#
_cell.length_a   1.000
_cell.length_b   1.000
_cell.length_c   1.000
_cell.angle_alpha   90.00
_cell.angle_beta   90.00
_cell.angle_gamma   90.00
#
_symmetry.space_group_name_H-M   'P 1'
#
loop_
_entity.id
_entity.type
_entity.pdbx_description
1 polymer ?
#
loop_
_entity_poly.entity_id
_entity_poly.type
_entity_poly.pdbx_seq_one_letter_code
_entity_poly.pdbx_strand_id
1 'polypeptide(L)'
;HDAASVKIQKEGALDHDEILSFVEGRYVSTPEAMWRLNEFNLSHKSHTVVRLAVHLPQQQPIVYQDGQEAQAIERAALRKTTLTSWFELNKNDPPAHNISYLDIPQYYV
;
A
#
# COMPACT_ATOMS: atom_id res chain seq x y z
N HIS A 1 8.94 6.32 -5.06
CA HIS A 1 10.36 6.38 -5.43
C HIS A 1 10.67 7.79 -5.89
N ASP A 2 11.78 8.32 -5.39
CA ASP A 2 12.20 9.72 -5.39
C ASP A 2 12.11 10.43 -6.74
N ALA A 3 11.64 11.67 -6.68
CA ALA A 3 11.94 12.69 -7.67
C ALA A 3 12.18 13.99 -6.91
N ALA A 4 13.36 14.58 -7.08
CA ALA A 4 13.65 15.97 -6.79
C ALA A 4 13.93 16.64 -8.13
N SER A 5 13.09 17.59 -8.53
CA SER A 5 13.24 18.37 -9.77
C SER A 5 14.08 19.61 -9.46
N VAL A 6 15.27 19.73 -10.06
CA VAL A 6 16.04 20.99 -10.07
C VAL A 6 15.89 21.59 -11.45
N LYS A 7 15.16 22.71 -11.56
CA LYS A 7 15.03 23.49 -12.79
C LYS A 7 16.02 24.65 -12.76
N ILE A 8 17.00 24.65 -13.65
CA ILE A 8 17.91 25.78 -13.87
C ILE A 8 17.31 26.61 -15.00
N GLN A 9 16.76 27.80 -14.68
CA GLN A 9 16.26 28.74 -15.68
C GLN A 9 17.28 29.86 -15.93
N LYS A 10 17.43 30.27 -17.20
CA LYS A 10 18.21 31.45 -17.60
C LYS A 10 17.40 32.72 -17.29
N GLU A 11 18.11 33.77 -16.88
CA GLU A 11 17.56 35.07 -16.47
C GLU A 11 16.49 35.61 -17.45
N GLY A 12 15.32 35.96 -16.91
CA GLY A 12 14.38 36.87 -17.61
C GLY A 12 12.89 36.69 -17.32
N ALA A 13 12.43 35.50 -16.90
CA ALA A 13 11.02 35.30 -16.55
C ALA A 13 10.89 34.18 -15.50
N LEU A 14 10.71 34.58 -14.24
CA LEU A 14 10.32 33.64 -13.18
C LEU A 14 8.83 33.34 -13.36
N ASP A 15 8.50 32.32 -14.15
CA ASP A 15 7.15 31.73 -14.15
C ASP A 15 7.01 30.87 -12.89
N HIS A 16 6.71 31.55 -11.77
CA HIS A 16 6.65 30.95 -10.44
C HIS A 16 5.26 30.37 -10.20
N ASP A 17 5.01 29.17 -10.74
CA ASP A 17 3.80 28.41 -10.42
C ASP A 17 3.90 27.84 -9.00
N GLU A 18 3.31 28.56 -8.04
CA GLU A 18 3.27 28.17 -6.62
C GLU A 18 2.55 26.83 -6.40
N ILE A 19 1.54 26.50 -7.22
CA ILE A 19 0.77 25.26 -7.09
C ILE A 19 1.65 24.08 -7.48
N LEU A 20 2.36 24.18 -8.61
CA LEU A 20 3.31 23.16 -9.02
C LEU A 20 4.46 23.03 -8.02
N SER A 21 4.94 24.15 -7.49
CA SER A 21 6.01 24.16 -6.48
C SER A 21 5.58 23.52 -5.16
N PHE A 22 4.32 23.68 -4.75
CA PHE A 22 3.77 23.00 -3.58
C PHE A 22 3.59 21.50 -3.81
N VAL A 23 3.14 21.10 -5.01
CA VAL A 23 2.95 19.69 -5.38
C VAL A 23 4.29 18.96 -5.55
N GLU A 24 5.30 19.61 -6.12
CA GLU A 24 6.65 19.07 -6.29
C GLU A 24 7.53 19.23 -5.03
N GLY A 25 7.18 20.17 -4.15
CA GLY A 25 7.93 20.52 -2.95
C GLY A 25 7.93 19.42 -1.91
N ARG A 26 8.96 18.57 -1.91
CA ARG A 26 9.25 17.65 -0.80
C ARG A 26 10.36 18.23 0.06
N TYR A 27 10.00 18.73 1.23
CA TYR A 27 10.97 19.19 2.24
C TYR A 27 11.71 17.97 2.81
N VAL A 28 13.02 17.92 2.60
CA VAL A 28 13.92 16.95 3.26
C VAL A 28 14.57 17.67 4.44
N SER A 29 14.49 17.09 5.63
CA SER A 29 15.13 17.69 6.81
C SER A 29 16.67 17.65 6.66
N THR A 30 17.38 18.64 7.21
CA THR A 30 18.85 18.70 7.23
C THR A 30 19.52 17.39 7.66
N PRO A 31 19.08 16.69 8.73
CA PRO A 31 19.68 15.41 9.11
C PRO A 31 19.42 14.30 8.09
N GLU A 32 18.25 14.25 7.47
CA GLU A 32 17.94 13.26 6.43
C GLU A 32 18.81 13.47 5.16
N ALA A 33 19.01 14.73 4.76
CA ALA A 33 19.89 15.07 3.65
C ALA A 33 21.34 14.64 3.90
N MET A 34 21.86 14.86 5.11
CA MET A 34 23.19 14.39 5.50
C MET A 34 23.26 12.85 5.49
N TRP A 35 22.20 12.16 5.94
CA TRP A 35 22.12 10.70 5.91
C TRP A 35 22.22 10.15 4.48
N ARG A 36 21.50 10.78 3.54
CA ARG A 36 21.53 10.42 2.11
C ARG A 36 22.89 10.72 1.47
N LEU A 37 23.49 11.89 1.76
CA LEU A 37 24.81 12.28 1.22
C LEU A 37 25.95 11.36 1.66
N ASN A 38 25.86 10.81 2.87
CA ASN A 38 26.87 9.87 3.38
C ASN A 38 26.52 8.40 3.05
N GLU A 39 25.53 8.16 2.19
CA GLU A 39 25.05 6.82 1.80
C GLU A 39 24.73 5.89 2.98
N PHE A 40 24.39 6.48 4.13
CA PHE A 40 24.03 5.70 5.30
C PHE A 40 22.70 5.00 5.04
N ASN A 41 22.64 3.70 5.33
CA ASN A 41 21.44 2.91 5.13
C ASN A 41 20.32 3.41 6.06
N LEU A 42 19.34 4.12 5.49
CA LEU A 42 18.22 4.74 6.20
C LEU A 42 17.22 3.73 6.78
N SER A 43 17.19 2.49 6.26
CA SER A 43 16.32 1.46 6.81
C SER A 43 16.89 0.08 6.56
N HIS A 44 17.41 -0.56 7.60
CA HIS A 44 17.42 -2.01 7.66
C HIS A 44 15.98 -2.49 7.82
N LYS A 45 15.26 -2.70 6.71
CA LYS A 45 14.00 -3.46 6.75
C LYS A 45 14.36 -4.92 6.87
N SER A 46 14.42 -5.43 8.09
CA SER A 46 14.69 -6.83 8.38
C SER A 46 13.57 -7.77 7.92
N HIS A 47 12.36 -7.25 7.66
CA HIS A 47 11.18 -8.05 7.34
C HIS A 47 10.38 -7.44 6.17
N THR A 48 9.79 -8.31 5.35
CA THR A 48 8.88 -7.94 4.26
C THR A 48 7.58 -7.36 4.82
N VAL A 49 7.23 -6.15 4.42
CA VAL A 49 5.94 -5.53 4.77
C VAL A 49 4.92 -5.90 3.70
N VAL A 50 3.97 -6.77 4.04
CA VAL A 50 2.84 -7.13 3.17
C VAL A 50 1.64 -6.28 3.55
N ARG A 51 1.09 -5.52 2.59
CA ARG A 51 -0.13 -4.75 2.82
C ARG A 51 -1.34 -5.68 2.76
N LEU A 52 -2.00 -5.88 3.90
CA LEU A 52 -3.27 -6.58 3.95
C LEU A 52 -4.37 -5.70 3.34
N ALA A 53 -5.14 -6.29 2.42
CA ALA A 53 -6.33 -5.67 1.86
C ALA A 53 -7.49 -5.76 2.88
N VAL A 54 -7.39 -4.94 3.94
CA VAL A 54 -8.42 -4.83 4.97
C VAL A 54 -9.53 -3.93 4.45
N HIS A 55 -10.71 -4.51 4.24
CA HIS A 55 -11.92 -3.82 3.82
C HIS A 55 -13.06 -4.14 4.79
N LEU A 56 -14.01 -3.22 4.95
CA LEU A 56 -15.25 -3.52 5.64
C LEU A 56 -16.04 -4.61 4.88
N PRO A 57 -16.96 -5.33 5.54
CA PRO A 57 -17.82 -6.29 4.86
C PRO A 57 -18.49 -5.64 3.64
N GLN A 58 -18.46 -6.33 2.49
CA GLN A 58 -19.03 -5.87 1.21
C GLN A 58 -18.33 -4.64 0.57
N GLN A 59 -17.18 -4.19 1.07
CA GLN A 59 -16.37 -3.11 0.47
C GLN A 59 -15.11 -3.62 -0.23
N GLN A 60 -15.14 -4.86 -0.71
CA GLN A 60 -14.04 -5.43 -1.48
C GLN A 60 -14.05 -4.86 -2.90
N PRO A 61 -12.89 -4.57 -3.50
CA PRO A 61 -12.83 -4.11 -4.88
C PRO A 61 -13.29 -5.22 -5.83
N ILE A 62 -14.22 -4.88 -6.72
CA ILE A 62 -14.74 -5.78 -7.76
C ILE A 62 -14.29 -5.22 -9.11
N VAL A 63 -13.70 -6.08 -9.93
CA VAL A 63 -13.40 -5.77 -11.33
C VAL A 63 -14.48 -6.41 -12.18
N TYR A 64 -15.10 -5.62 -13.06
CA TYR A 64 -16.16 -6.09 -13.97
C TYR A 64 -15.92 -5.55 -15.38
N GLN A 65 -16.54 -6.21 -16.35
CA GLN A 65 -16.65 -5.74 -17.73
C GLN A 65 -18.00 -5.05 -17.90
N ASP A 66 -18.05 -4.03 -18.73
CA ASP A 66 -19.27 -3.26 -19.03
C ASP A 66 -20.40 -4.21 -19.47
N GLY A 67 -21.56 -4.14 -18.80
CA GLY A 67 -22.71 -5.03 -19.02
C GLY A 67 -22.68 -6.37 -18.27
N GLN A 68 -21.67 -6.62 -17.42
CA GLN A 68 -21.58 -7.82 -16.56
C GLN A 68 -21.58 -7.48 -15.06
N GLU A 69 -22.11 -6.32 -14.67
CA GLU A 69 -22.11 -5.82 -13.30
C GLU A 69 -22.78 -6.81 -12.34
N ALA A 70 -23.96 -7.31 -12.69
CA ALA A 70 -24.73 -8.23 -11.85
C ALA A 70 -23.96 -9.54 -11.59
N GLN A 71 -23.39 -10.13 -12.64
CA GLN A 71 -22.58 -11.35 -12.51
C GLN A 71 -21.29 -11.10 -11.72
N ALA A 72 -20.70 -9.90 -11.82
CA ALA A 72 -19.52 -9.54 -11.03
C ALA A 72 -19.84 -9.42 -9.54
N ILE A 73 -21.01 -8.88 -9.18
CA ILE A 73 -21.49 -8.81 -7.80
C ILE A 73 -21.72 -10.22 -7.24
N GLU A 74 -22.39 -11.10 -7.97
CA GLU A 74 -22.59 -12.49 -7.54
C GLU A 74 -21.26 -13.25 -7.33
N ARG A 75 -20.33 -13.10 -8.28
CA ARG A 75 -18.99 -13.69 -8.15
C ARG A 75 -18.22 -13.13 -6.96
N ALA A 76 -18.33 -11.83 -6.70
CA ALA A 76 -17.69 -11.20 -5.54
C ALA A 76 -18.29 -11.66 -4.21
N ALA A 77 -19.61 -11.84 -4.14
CA ALA A 77 -20.28 -12.37 -2.95
C ALA A 77 -19.84 -13.80 -2.60
N LEU A 78 -19.52 -14.62 -3.62
CA LEU A 78 -18.99 -15.96 -3.45
C LEU A 78 -17.47 -16.00 -3.20
N ARG A 79 -16.76 -14.91 -3.51
CA ARG A 79 -15.30 -14.86 -3.41
C ARG A 79 -14.87 -14.67 -1.96
N LYS A 80 -14.11 -15.64 -1.45
CA LYS A 80 -13.39 -15.47 -0.19
C LYS A 80 -12.00 -14.93 -0.47
N THR A 81 -11.62 -13.87 0.23
CA THR A 81 -10.24 -13.39 0.31
C THR A 81 -9.51 -14.16 1.41
N THR A 82 -8.18 -14.18 1.36
CA THR A 82 -7.35 -14.83 2.39
C THR A 82 -7.66 -14.28 3.79
N LEU A 83 -7.91 -12.97 3.91
CA LEU A 83 -8.29 -12.33 5.18
C LEU A 83 -9.68 -12.77 5.68
N THR A 84 -10.68 -12.83 4.80
CA THR A 84 -12.02 -13.30 5.19
C THR A 84 -12.02 -14.79 5.56
N SER A 85 -11.26 -15.61 4.84
CA SER A 85 -11.07 -17.03 5.20
C SER A 85 -10.37 -17.18 6.55
N TRP A 86 -9.39 -16.33 6.84
CA TRP A 86 -8.73 -16.31 8.14
C TRP A 86 -9.68 -15.92 9.28
N PHE A 87 -10.55 -14.94 9.09
CA PHE A 87 -11.57 -14.59 10.08
C PHE A 87 -12.57 -15.73 10.31
N GLU A 88 -13.01 -16.42 9.25
CA GLU A 88 -13.87 -17.59 9.37
C GLU A 88 -13.18 -18.74 10.13
N LEU A 89 -11.91 -19.00 9.83
CA LEU A 89 -11.10 -20.00 10.53
C LEU A 89 -10.99 -19.68 12.02
N ASN A 90 -10.64 -18.43 12.36
CA ASN A 90 -10.57 -17.99 13.75
C ASN A 90 -11.93 -18.06 14.45
N LYS A 91 -13.05 -17.88 13.74
CA LYS A 91 -14.35 -18.03 14.37
C LYS A 91 -14.66 -19.47 14.77
N ASN A 92 -14.20 -20.43 13.96
CA ASN A 92 -14.62 -21.82 14.08
C ASN A 92 -13.60 -22.72 14.78
N ASP A 93 -12.31 -22.33 14.82
CA ASP A 93 -11.22 -23.16 15.32
C ASP A 93 -10.40 -22.44 16.40
N PRO A 94 -10.60 -22.74 17.70
CA PRO A 94 -9.85 -22.11 18.80
C PRO A 94 -8.31 -22.24 18.72
N PRO A 95 -7.73 -23.37 18.26
CA PRO A 95 -6.30 -23.47 17.97
C PRO A 95 -5.75 -22.38 17.04
N ALA A 96 -6.55 -21.94 16.05
CA ALA A 96 -6.12 -20.94 15.08
C ALA A 96 -5.90 -19.54 15.71
N HIS A 97 -6.46 -19.27 16.90
CA HIS A 97 -6.28 -18.00 17.61
C HIS A 97 -4.84 -17.69 17.97
N ASN A 98 -4.00 -18.74 18.10
CA ASN A 98 -2.60 -18.61 18.47
C ASN A 98 -1.65 -18.53 17.27
N ILE A 99 -2.17 -18.54 16.04
CA ILE A 99 -1.37 -18.57 14.82
C ILE A 99 -1.53 -17.25 14.07
N SER A 100 -0.41 -16.61 13.75
CA SER A 100 -0.39 -15.37 12.97
C SER A 100 -0.98 -15.60 11.58
N TYR A 101 -1.66 -14.57 11.04
CA TYR A 101 -2.21 -14.59 9.68
C TYR A 101 -1.21 -15.09 8.62
N LEU A 102 0.06 -14.69 8.74
CA LEU A 102 1.12 -15.07 7.79
C LEU A 102 1.51 -16.55 7.88
N ASP A 103 1.31 -17.16 9.05
CA ASP A 103 1.75 -18.52 9.33
C ASP A 103 0.64 -19.56 9.11
N ILE A 104 -0.62 -19.14 9.10
CA ILE A 104 -1.80 -20.02 8.90
C ILE A 104 -1.68 -20.94 7.67
N PRO A 105 -1.20 -20.49 6.49
CA PRO A 105 -1.01 -21.38 5.34
C PRO A 105 -0.02 -22.53 5.56
N GLN A 106 0.83 -22.47 6.61
CA GLN A 106 1.74 -23.55 6.96
C GLN A 106 1.05 -24.67 7.76
N TYR A 107 -0.11 -24.37 8.36
CA TYR A 107 -0.85 -25.28 9.25
C TYR A 107 -2.19 -25.76 8.66
N TYR A 108 -2.79 -24.96 7.77
CA TYR A 108 -4.10 -25.23 7.17
C TYR A 108 -3.99 -25.14 5.64
N VAL A 109 -3.74 -26.28 5.00
CA VAL A 109 -3.70 -26.49 3.54
C VAL A 109 -4.80 -27.45 3.12
#